data_AF-A0A5D3DV30-F1
#
_entry.id   AF-A0A5D3DV30-F1
#
_cell.length_a   1.000
_cell.length_b   1.000
_cell.length_c   1.000
_cell.angle_alpha   90.00
_cell.angle_beta   90.00
_cell.angle_gamma   90.00
#
_symmetry.space_group_name_H-M   'P 1'
#
loop_
_entity.id
_entity.type
_entity.pdbx_description
1 polymer ?
#
loop_
_entity_poly.entity_id
_entity_poly.type
_entity_poly.pdbx_seq_one_letter_code
_entity_poly.pdbx_strand_id
1 'polypeptide(L)'
;MSFYGIIENIWEVSYNTFNTIIFKCKWVENKTGVRTDDLHFTLVDLSRIGHSSNFFIIATHGKQVFYVSDLVDPRWSIVVMPPQKDFSYKCANDDLGDMLSYYPPISKWNSTSDIDESGDTYTRLDCEGTWVTT
;
A
#
# COMPACT_ATOMS: atom_id res chain seq x y z
N MET A 1 13.64 -5.45 3.20
CA MET A 1 13.43 -5.83 1.79
C MET A 1 12.12 -5.22 1.34
N SER A 2 12.08 -4.51 0.22
CA SER A 2 10.85 -3.90 -0.31
C SER A 2 10.13 -4.86 -1.26
N PHE A 3 8.82 -4.69 -1.42
CA PHE A 3 8.01 -5.43 -2.38
C PHE A 3 7.32 -4.44 -3.31
N TYR A 4 7.33 -4.75 -4.60
CA TYR A 4 6.67 -3.95 -5.63
C TYR A 4 5.63 -4.82 -6.31
N GLY A 5 4.49 -4.25 -6.63
CA GLY A 5 3.39 -4.99 -7.22
C GLY A 5 2.32 -4.09 -7.78
N ILE A 6 1.35 -4.73 -8.43
CA ILE A 6 0.16 -4.09 -8.98
C ILE A 6 -1.03 -4.60 -8.18
N ILE A 7 -1.89 -3.68 -7.75
CA ILE A 7 -3.16 -4.04 -7.10
C ILE A 7 -4.05 -4.72 -8.14
N GLU A 8 -4.44 -5.96 -7.86
CA GLU A 8 -5.39 -6.73 -8.66
C GLU A 8 -6.82 -6.51 -8.16
N ASN A 9 -7.01 -6.52 -6.83
CA ASN A 9 -8.31 -6.27 -6.21
C ASN A 9 -8.17 -5.47 -4.91
N ILE A 10 -9.22 -4.72 -4.59
CA ILE A 10 -9.39 -3.99 -3.33
C ILE A 10 -10.59 -4.57 -2.61
N TRP A 11 -10.38 -5.11 -1.42
CA TRP A 11 -11.42 -5.75 -0.63
C TRP A 11 -11.58 -5.00 0.69
N GLU A 12 -12.82 -4.76 1.09
CA GLU A 12 -13.15 -4.37 2.46
C GLU A 12 -13.48 -5.63 3.26
N VAL A 13 -12.78 -5.81 4.38
CA VAL A 13 -13.01 -6.91 5.31
C VAL A 13 -13.66 -6.31 6.55
N SER A 14 -14.88 -6.76 6.83
CA SER A 14 -15.60 -6.38 8.04
C SER A 14 -15.36 -7.42 9.12
N TYR A 15 -14.69 -6.99 10.19
CA TYR A 15 -14.67 -7.72 11.46
C TYR A 15 -15.82 -7.19 12.33
N ASN A 16 -16.24 -7.98 13.31
CA ASN A 16 -17.32 -7.59 14.23
C ASN A 16 -17.07 -6.23 14.93
N THR A 17 -15.81 -5.82 15.06
CA THR A 17 -15.37 -4.63 15.79
C THR A 17 -14.86 -3.49 14.90
N PHE A 18 -14.39 -3.77 13.68
CA PHE A 18 -13.86 -2.76 12.78
C PHE A 18 -13.83 -3.27 11.32
N ASN A 19 -13.80 -2.34 10.37
CA ASN A 19 -13.54 -2.66 8.98
C ASN A 19 -12.09 -2.35 8.62
N THR A 20 -11.51 -3.10 7.70
CA THR A 20 -10.19 -2.81 7.15
C THR A 20 -10.14 -3.07 5.66
N ILE A 21 -9.31 -2.31 4.94
CA ILE A 21 -9.09 -2.50 3.51
C ILE A 21 -7.84 -3.35 3.31
N ILE A 22 -7.99 -4.41 2.52
CA ILE A 22 -6.88 -5.24 2.06
C ILE A 22 -6.76 -5.15 0.54
N PHE A 23 -5.52 -5.14 0.05
CA PHE A 23 -5.21 -5.23 -1.37
C PHE A 23 -4.73 -6.63 -1.69
N LYS A 24 -5.34 -7.23 -2.71
CA LYS A 24 -4.75 -8.37 -3.40
C LYS A 24 -3.81 -7.82 -4.47
N CYS A 25 -2.54 -8.16 -4.41
CA CYS A 25 -1.51 -7.64 -5.29
C CYS A 25 -0.85 -8.77 -6.07
N LYS A 26 -0.50 -8.50 -7.33
CA LYS A 26 0.49 -9.26 -8.08
C LYS A 26 1.86 -8.70 -7.75
N TRP A 27 2.62 -9.44 -6.95
CA TRP A 27 3.95 -9.02 -6.53
C TRP A 27 5.00 -9.42 -7.56
N VAL A 28 5.94 -8.54 -7.81
CA VAL A 28 7.12 -8.81 -8.62
C VAL A 28 8.05 -9.76 -7.87
N GLU A 29 8.69 -10.68 -8.58
CA GLU A 29 9.71 -11.54 -8.00
C GLU A 29 10.97 -10.73 -7.68
N ASN A 30 11.31 -10.60 -6.38
CA ASN A 30 12.43 -9.77 -5.94
C ASN A 30 13.81 -10.18 -6.48
N LYS A 31 14.04 -11.45 -6.80
CA LYS A 31 15.36 -11.94 -7.24
C LYS A 31 15.72 -11.53 -8.66
N THR A 32 14.74 -11.54 -9.57
CA THR A 32 14.99 -11.33 -11.00
C THR A 32 14.18 -10.17 -11.59
N GLY A 33 13.11 -9.75 -10.91
CA GLY A 33 12.23 -8.68 -11.36
C GLY A 33 12.48 -7.33 -10.71
N VAL A 34 13.46 -7.20 -9.81
CA VAL A 34 13.82 -5.92 -9.18
C VAL A 34 15.32 -5.70 -9.28
N ARG A 35 15.74 -4.52 -9.75
CA ARG A 35 17.15 -4.11 -9.79
C ARG A 35 17.29 -2.60 -9.56
N THR A 36 18.52 -2.19 -9.29
CA THR A 36 18.91 -0.77 -9.25
C THR A 36 19.86 -0.51 -10.39
N ASP A 37 19.68 0.60 -11.11
CA ASP A 37 20.59 1.03 -12.17
C ASP A 37 21.77 1.87 -11.64
N ASP A 38 22.67 2.27 -12.53
CA ASP A 38 23.85 3.08 -12.18
C ASP A 38 23.48 4.50 -11.69
N LEU A 39 22.28 4.97 -12.02
CA LEU A 39 21.71 6.25 -11.58
C LEU A 39 20.93 6.12 -10.27
N HIS A 40 20.96 4.95 -9.64
CA HIS A 40 20.28 4.62 -8.39
C HIS A 40 18.74 4.60 -8.47
N PHE A 41 18.17 4.53 -9.67
CA PHE A 41 16.74 4.27 -9.84
C PHE A 41 16.43 2.80 -9.58
N THR A 42 15.31 2.57 -8.89
CA THR A 42 14.76 1.21 -8.78
C THR A 42 13.95 0.90 -10.04
N LEU A 43 14.32 -0.18 -10.71
CA LEU A 43 13.67 -0.73 -11.88
C LEU A 43 12.94 -2.02 -11.52
N VAL A 44 11.71 -2.16 -12.00
CA VAL A 44 10.89 -3.36 -11.81
C VAL A 44 10.39 -3.91 -13.13
N ASP A 45 10.42 -5.24 -13.26
CA ASP A 45 9.80 -5.97 -14.36
C ASP A 45 8.43 -6.48 -13.90
N LEU A 46 7.38 -5.74 -14.25
CA LEU A 46 6.00 -6.04 -13.84
C LEU A 46 5.44 -7.33 -14.48
N SER A 47 6.11 -7.89 -15.49
CA SER A 47 5.73 -9.17 -16.09
C SER A 47 6.21 -10.37 -15.27
N ARG A 48 7.24 -10.17 -14.43
CA ARG A 48 7.82 -11.22 -13.57
C ARG A 48 7.11 -11.30 -12.23
N ILE A 49 5.95 -11.96 -12.24
CA ILE A 49 5.17 -12.16 -11.02
C ILE A 49 5.77 -13.30 -10.18
N GLY A 50 5.98 -13.03 -8.90
CA GLY A 50 6.43 -13.99 -7.89
C GLY A 50 5.49 -14.02 -6.69
N HIS A 51 5.95 -14.61 -5.58
CA HIS A 51 5.25 -14.62 -4.29
C HIS A 51 3.80 -15.14 -4.35
N SER A 52 3.60 -16.26 -5.06
CA SER A 52 2.28 -16.89 -5.29
C SER A 52 1.55 -17.37 -4.03
N SER A 53 2.17 -17.34 -2.86
CA SER A 53 1.55 -17.69 -1.58
C SER A 53 1.13 -16.47 -0.74
N ASN A 54 1.59 -15.26 -1.08
CA ASN A 54 1.39 -14.05 -0.26
C ASN A 54 0.86 -12.89 -1.11
N PHE A 55 -0.41 -12.92 -1.48
CA PHE A 55 -1.03 -11.90 -2.34
C PHE A 55 -1.54 -10.67 -1.58
N PHE A 56 -1.85 -10.80 -0.30
CA PHE A 56 -2.60 -9.78 0.43
C PHE A 56 -1.70 -8.85 1.25
N ILE A 57 -2.04 -7.56 1.25
CA ILE A 57 -1.46 -6.54 2.13
C ILE A 57 -2.57 -5.68 2.71
N ILE A 58 -2.46 -5.31 3.99
CA ILE A 58 -3.34 -4.29 4.58
C ILE A 58 -2.99 -2.95 3.97
N ALA A 59 -4.00 -2.21 3.52
CA ALA A 59 -3.80 -1.01 2.74
C ALA A 59 -2.96 0.05 3.46
N THR A 60 -3.03 0.14 4.79
CA THR A 60 -2.21 1.03 5.63
C THR A 60 -0.72 0.67 5.69
N HIS A 61 -0.35 -0.58 5.40
CA HIS A 61 1.04 -1.03 5.34
C HIS A 61 1.67 -0.82 3.95
N GLY A 62 0.84 -0.54 2.93
CA GLY A 62 1.30 -0.25 1.59
C GLY A 62 1.74 1.21 1.43
N LYS A 63 2.69 1.44 0.51
CA LYS A 63 3.00 2.78 -0.01
C LYS A 63 2.60 2.83 -1.49
N GLN A 64 1.90 3.89 -1.88
CA GLN A 64 1.59 4.10 -3.30
C GLN A 64 2.86 4.50 -4.04
N VAL A 65 3.08 3.87 -5.19
CA VAL A 65 4.15 4.17 -6.13
C VAL A 65 3.58 4.22 -7.54
N PHE A 66 4.28 4.90 -8.44
CA PHE A 66 3.99 4.91 -9.87
C PHE A 66 5.08 4.17 -10.62
N TYR A 67 4.72 3.55 -11.73
CA TYR A 67 5.64 2.86 -12.61
C TYR A 67 5.71 3.62 -13.93
N VAL A 68 6.90 4.06 -14.31
CA VAL A 68 7.14 4.75 -15.58
C VAL A 68 8.00 3.83 -16.44
N SER A 69 7.54 3.49 -17.65
CA SER A 69 8.33 2.66 -18.57
C SER A 69 9.69 3.29 -18.82
N ASP A 70 10.74 2.47 -18.73
CA ASP A 70 12.08 2.90 -19.11
C ASP A 70 12.14 3.13 -20.63
N LEU A 71 12.85 4.19 -21.02
CA LEU A 71 13.03 4.57 -22.42
C LEU A 71 14.07 3.69 -23.12
N VAL A 72 14.99 3.08 -22.37
CA VAL A 72 16.05 2.23 -22.92
C VAL A 72 15.56 0.78 -23.10
N ASP A 73 14.98 0.20 -22.05
CA ASP A 73 14.38 -1.14 -22.11
C ASP A 73 12.93 -1.12 -21.57
N PRO A 74 11.91 -1.10 -22.47
CA PRO A 74 10.50 -1.04 -22.09
C PRO A 74 10.01 -2.21 -21.21
N ARG A 75 10.80 -3.28 -21.06
CA ARG A 75 10.52 -4.36 -20.10
C ARG A 75 10.57 -3.85 -18.66
N TRP A 76 11.41 -2.86 -18.39
CA TRP A 76 11.58 -2.30 -17.06
C TRP A 76 10.73 -1.07 -16.87
N SER A 77 10.28 -0.87 -15.63
CA SER A 77 9.61 0.34 -15.20
C SER A 77 10.34 0.94 -14.01
N ILE A 78 10.62 2.24 -14.08
CA ILE A 78 11.17 3.03 -13.00
C ILE A 78 10.08 3.22 -11.94
N VAL A 79 10.42 2.93 -10.68
CA VAL A 79 9.56 3.17 -9.53
C VAL A 79 9.67 4.64 -9.12
N VAL A 80 8.57 5.36 -9.19
CA VAL A 80 8.46 6.77 -8.80
C VAL A 80 7.61 6.88 -7.54
N MET A 81 8.20 7.41 -6.48
CA MET A 81 7.46 7.79 -5.29
C MET A 81 6.74 9.12 -5.54
N PRO A 82 5.42 9.21 -5.34
CA PRO A 82 4.77 10.51 -5.33
C PRO A 82 5.32 11.39 -4.19
N PRO A 83 5.29 12.72 -4.35
CA PRO A 83 5.54 13.62 -3.23
C PRO A 83 4.57 13.26 -2.09
N GLN A 84 5.09 13.11 -0.87
CA GLN A 84 4.22 12.95 0.28
C GLN A 84 3.41 14.23 0.43
N LYS A 85 2.09 14.11 0.31
CA LYS A 85 1.21 15.26 0.48
C LYS A 85 1.08 15.50 1.98
N ASP A 86 1.96 16.35 2.51
CA ASP A 86 1.87 16.90 3.86
C ASP A 86 0.64 17.82 3.93
N PHE A 87 -0.54 17.22 4.04
CA PHE A 87 -1.76 17.96 4.33
C PHE A 87 -1.75 18.36 5.81
N SER A 88 -1.09 19.48 6.12
CA SER A 88 -1.39 20.23 7.33
C SER A 88 -2.75 20.88 7.14
N TYR A 89 -3.80 20.29 7.73
CA TYR A 89 -5.12 20.91 7.79
C TYR A 89 -5.03 22.17 8.66
N LYS A 90 -4.72 23.31 8.06
CA LYS A 90 -5.25 24.58 8.56
C LYS A 90 -6.62 24.74 7.91
N CYS A 91 -7.64 24.17 8.55
CA CYS A 91 -9.00 24.62 8.29
C CYS A 91 -9.12 26.06 8.80
N ALA A 92 -8.88 27.00 7.89
CA ALA A 92 -9.35 28.35 8.00
C ALA A 92 -9.91 28.71 6.62
N ASN A 93 -11.21 28.44 6.48
CA ASN A 93 -12.20 29.28 5.82
C ASN A 93 -11.76 30.10 4.58
N ASP A 94 -12.54 29.87 3.52
CA ASP A 94 -12.98 30.82 2.49
C ASP A 94 -12.32 30.71 1.10
N ASP A 95 -13.23 30.53 0.12
CA ASP A 95 -13.13 30.67 -1.34
C ASP A 95 -12.36 29.65 -2.21
N LEU A 96 -13.18 28.77 -2.82
CA LEU A 96 -13.23 28.41 -4.23
C LEU A 96 -11.90 28.37 -5.02
N GLY A 97 -11.34 27.16 -5.18
CA GLY A 97 -10.28 26.89 -6.13
C GLY A 97 -10.00 25.40 -6.26
N ASP A 98 -10.62 24.76 -7.25
CA ASP A 98 -10.21 23.51 -7.90
C ASP A 98 -10.36 22.18 -7.13
N MET A 99 -11.60 21.65 -7.17
CA MET A 99 -12.01 20.34 -7.70
C MET A 99 -10.95 19.23 -7.97
N LEU A 100 -9.96 18.98 -7.10
CA LEU A 100 -8.90 17.98 -7.39
C LEU A 100 -8.39 17.12 -6.22
N SER A 101 -9.13 16.94 -5.12
CA SER A 101 -8.58 16.23 -3.93
C SER A 101 -9.42 15.12 -3.30
N TYR A 102 -10.45 14.60 -3.99
CA TYR A 102 -11.42 13.63 -3.42
C TYR A 102 -10.92 12.19 -3.17
N TYR A 103 -9.61 11.95 -3.02
CA TYR A 103 -9.13 10.66 -2.50
C TYR A 103 -8.45 10.87 -1.15
N PRO A 104 -9.12 10.55 -0.03
CA PRO A 104 -8.45 10.54 1.27
C PRO A 104 -7.38 9.43 1.27
N PRO A 105 -6.25 9.65 1.95
CA PRO A 105 -5.32 8.58 2.26
C PRO A 105 -6.09 7.42 2.91
N ILE A 106 -5.75 6.19 2.53
CA ILE A 106 -6.32 4.95 3.08
C ILE A 106 -6.31 4.94 4.61
N SER A 107 -5.34 5.63 5.24
CA SER A 107 -5.24 5.74 6.70
C SER A 107 -6.48 6.36 7.38
N LYS A 108 -7.31 7.13 6.65
CA LYS A 108 -8.54 7.72 7.20
C LYS A 108 -9.72 6.75 7.32
N TRP A 109 -9.65 5.56 6.73
CA TRP A 109 -10.77 4.59 6.76
C TRP A 109 -10.87 3.84 8.10
N ASN A 110 -9.88 3.98 8.98
CA ASN A 110 -9.86 3.30 10.29
C ASN A 110 -10.31 4.17 11.47
N SER A 111 -10.80 5.40 11.24
CA SER A 111 -11.20 6.28 12.34
C SER A 111 -12.71 6.22 12.59
N THR A 112 -13.13 5.15 13.27
CA THR A 112 -14.30 5.18 14.14
C THR A 112 -14.01 4.38 15.39
N SER A 113 -13.46 5.08 16.39
CA SER A 113 -13.76 4.99 17.83
C SER A 113 -12.50 5.42 18.59
N ASP A 114 -12.61 6.53 19.30
CA ASP A 114 -11.61 7.06 20.23
C ASP A 114 -11.18 5.99 21.24
N ILE A 115 -9.92 5.57 21.23
CA ILE A 115 -9.29 4.92 22.38
C ILE A 115 -7.84 5.43 22.53
N ASP A 116 -7.59 5.83 23.76
CA ASP A 116 -6.48 6.49 24.43
C ASP A 116 -5.05 5.98 24.11
N GLU A 117 -4.12 6.92 24.25
CA GLU A 117 -2.68 6.80 24.08
C GLU A 117 -2.06 6.07 25.29
N SER A 118 -1.53 4.86 25.10
CA SER A 118 -0.61 4.26 26.09
C SER A 118 0.28 3.17 25.50
N GLY A 119 1.60 3.45 25.48
CA GLY A 119 2.70 2.53 25.79
C GLY A 119 2.83 1.19 25.05
N ASP A 120 3.89 1.10 24.23
CA ASP A 120 4.74 -0.08 24.00
C ASP A 120 4.12 -1.48 24.12
N THR A 121 3.82 -2.13 22.98
CA THR A 121 4.23 -3.53 22.71
C THR A 121 4.07 -3.91 21.23
N TYR A 122 5.17 -3.92 20.47
CA TYR A 122 5.21 -4.56 19.14
C TYR A 122 5.36 -6.08 19.31
N THR A 123 4.29 -6.75 19.73
CA THR A 123 4.23 -8.22 19.78
C THR A 123 2.93 -8.70 19.15
N ARG A 124 3.04 -9.61 18.17
CA ARG A 124 1.91 -10.43 17.74
C ARG A 124 1.72 -11.59 18.73
N LEU A 125 0.90 -11.31 19.72
CA LEU A 125 0.12 -12.23 20.53
C LEU A 125 -1.32 -11.91 20.08
N ASP A 126 -2.16 -12.71 19.42
CA ASP A 126 -2.49 -14.12 19.48
C ASP A 126 -3.31 -14.42 18.22
N CYS A 127 -3.17 -15.59 17.60
CA CYS A 127 -4.25 -16.16 16.77
C CYS A 127 -4.20 -17.68 16.92
N GLU A 128 -4.79 -18.20 17.99
CA GLU A 128 -5.27 -19.58 17.99
C GLU A 128 -6.35 -19.66 16.91
N GLY A 129 -6.02 -20.30 15.79
CA GLY A 129 -6.93 -20.40 14.65
C GLY A 129 -8.19 -21.16 15.05
N THR A 130 -9.37 -20.53 14.91
CA THR A 130 -10.65 -21.24 15.05
C THR A 130 -10.91 -22.05 13.79
N TRP A 131 -10.86 -23.38 13.90
CA TRP A 131 -11.28 -24.28 12.83
C TRP A 131 -12.80 -24.38 12.82
N VAL A 132 -13.43 -24.06 11.69
CA VAL A 132 -14.83 -24.39 11.45
C VAL A 132 -14.85 -25.78 10.79
N THR A 133 -15.23 -26.80 11.55
CA THR A 133 -15.49 -28.13 10.99
C THR A 133 -16.85 -28.13 10.29
N THR A 134 -16.87 -28.63 9.06
CA THR A 134 -18.08 -28.93 8.29
C THR A 134 -18.53 -30.35 8.54
#